data_AF-A0A0H2RT19-F1
#
_entry.id   AF-A0A0H2RT19-F1
#
_cell.length_a   1.000
_cell.length_b   1.000
_cell.length_c   1.000
_cell.angle_alpha   90.00
_cell.angle_beta   90.00
_cell.angle_gamma   90.00
#
_symmetry.space_group_name_H-M   'P 1'
#
loop_
_entity.id
_entity.type
_entity.pdbx_description
1 polymer ?
#
loop_
_entity_poly.entity_id
_entity_poly.type
_entity_poly.pdbx_seq_one_letter_code
_entity_poly.pdbx_strand_id
1 'polypeptide(L)'
;MGFTGLARWENAPTTGLDLVKQNIIRNLNGVERSRWHLSVRSYRSVIPQSPGFPYSVERTMCALTMDQNVFVLVTDNSAPTRAEYLQAVEQAQAQAQSQASPSGSAASPGRHASTHMVEPPHYKNTFLTVSPPGALEQLLTQLGSRWVPTRQRNAIQQRNPGGTTGQQLVVEGSIFSIGTDWRVRAGNVVLTGGAVKGMLLEAEYLPLPNMRSLAPDGSSELLTSLLTSVLPPVPNASAVAVAVSDAQWEEALWNRADGEEQGVEKKTESSSTGADPDGDLYAYEDEENPSLKQKGDWTGVDRDRRSAYLIIGALSSEGIL
;
A
#
# COMPACT_ATOMS: atom_id res chain seq x y z
N MET A 1 -4.53 -12.62 9.33
CA MET A 1 -3.76 -11.93 8.27
C MET A 1 -4.06 -12.59 6.94
N GLY A 2 -4.68 -11.87 6.01
CA GLY A 2 -4.89 -12.35 4.64
C GLY A 2 -3.59 -12.31 3.87
N PHE A 3 -3.38 -13.32 3.03
CA PHE A 3 -2.16 -13.50 2.29
C PHE A 3 -2.41 -13.16 0.82
N THR A 4 -1.74 -12.11 0.32
CA THR A 4 -1.92 -11.56 -1.03
C THR A 4 -0.59 -11.55 -1.76
N GLY A 5 -0.62 -11.91 -3.03
CA GLY A 5 0.55 -11.98 -3.88
C GLY A 5 0.21 -11.41 -5.24
N LEU A 6 1.16 -10.68 -5.80
CA LEU A 6 1.04 -10.04 -7.09
C LEU A 6 2.00 -10.71 -8.06
N ALA A 7 1.59 -10.94 -9.29
CA ALA A 7 2.44 -11.32 -10.38
C ALA A 7 2.27 -10.32 -11.52
N ARG A 8 3.39 -10.01 -12.14
CA ARG A 8 3.49 -9.07 -13.25
C ARG A 8 3.88 -9.82 -14.50
N TRP A 9 3.03 -9.81 -15.52
CA TRP A 9 3.32 -10.40 -16.83
C TRP A 9 3.60 -9.29 -17.84
N GLU A 10 4.87 -8.93 -17.98
CA GLU A 10 5.31 -7.73 -18.72
C GLU A 10 5.03 -7.81 -20.21
N ASN A 11 5.26 -8.98 -20.80
CA ASN A 11 5.10 -9.24 -22.23
C ASN A 11 3.78 -9.95 -22.57
N ALA A 12 2.75 -9.78 -21.74
CA ALA A 12 1.44 -10.37 -22.02
C ALA A 12 0.90 -9.86 -23.37
N PRO A 13 0.37 -10.76 -24.23
CA PRO A 13 -0.29 -10.35 -25.46
C PRO A 13 -1.58 -9.56 -25.14
N THR A 14 -2.11 -8.83 -26.11
CA THR A 14 -3.39 -8.10 -25.94
C THR A 14 -4.57 -9.03 -25.63
N THR A 15 -4.46 -10.31 -26.01
CA THR A 15 -5.41 -11.39 -25.68
C THR A 15 -5.10 -12.10 -24.36
N GLY A 16 -4.09 -11.65 -23.61
CA GLY A 16 -3.61 -12.31 -22.39
C GLY A 16 -4.70 -12.46 -21.34
N LEU A 17 -5.56 -11.45 -21.18
CA LEU A 17 -6.70 -11.50 -20.26
C LEU A 17 -7.69 -12.60 -20.62
N ASP A 18 -7.99 -12.78 -21.92
CA ASP A 18 -8.89 -13.84 -22.37
C ASP A 18 -8.28 -15.23 -22.14
N LEU A 19 -6.97 -15.38 -22.35
CA LEU A 19 -6.26 -16.63 -22.08
C LEU A 19 -6.28 -16.99 -20.59
N VAL A 20 -5.97 -16.02 -19.72
CA VAL A 20 -6.02 -16.20 -18.26
C VAL A 20 -7.44 -16.52 -17.82
N LYS A 21 -8.44 -15.78 -18.32
CA LYS A 21 -9.86 -16.02 -18.04
C LYS A 21 -10.28 -17.44 -18.43
N GLN A 22 -9.93 -17.89 -19.63
CA GLN A 22 -10.23 -19.25 -20.08
C GLN A 22 -9.54 -20.31 -19.22
N ASN A 23 -8.28 -20.09 -18.85
CA ASN A 23 -7.52 -21.01 -17.99
C ASN A 23 -8.16 -21.12 -16.60
N ILE A 24 -8.49 -19.99 -15.96
CA ILE A 24 -9.15 -19.96 -14.65
C ILE A 24 -10.48 -20.71 -14.71
N ILE A 25 -11.34 -20.42 -15.70
CA ILE A 25 -12.67 -21.00 -15.79
C ILE A 25 -12.61 -22.50 -16.10
N ARG A 26 -11.78 -22.91 -17.07
CA ARG A 26 -11.78 -24.29 -17.58
C ARG A 26 -10.92 -25.24 -16.76
N ASN A 27 -9.77 -24.78 -16.30
CA ASN A 27 -8.77 -25.66 -15.68
C ASN A 27 -8.75 -25.52 -14.15
N LEU A 28 -9.10 -24.34 -13.62
CA LEU A 28 -9.12 -24.08 -12.18
C LEU A 28 -10.54 -24.06 -11.60
N ASN A 29 -11.57 -24.34 -12.41
CA ASN A 29 -12.98 -24.27 -12.00
C ASN A 29 -13.36 -22.91 -11.36
N GLY A 30 -12.74 -21.82 -11.85
CA GLY A 30 -13.01 -20.49 -11.35
C GLY A 30 -14.30 -19.89 -11.90
N VAL A 31 -14.92 -19.02 -11.11
CA VAL A 31 -16.13 -18.29 -11.46
C VAL A 31 -15.83 -16.80 -11.50
N GLU A 32 -16.15 -16.13 -12.61
CA GLU A 32 -16.04 -14.67 -12.73
C GLU A 32 -17.10 -13.99 -11.85
N ARG A 33 -16.68 -13.04 -11.02
CA ARG A 33 -17.54 -12.37 -10.03
C ARG A 33 -17.85 -10.93 -10.42
N SER A 34 -16.84 -10.18 -10.84
CA SER A 34 -16.98 -8.76 -11.13
C SER A 34 -15.85 -8.25 -12.01
N ARG A 35 -15.92 -6.97 -12.40
CA ARG A 35 -14.84 -6.27 -13.08
C ARG A 35 -13.81 -5.78 -12.06
N TRP A 36 -12.55 -5.80 -12.46
CA TRP A 36 -11.45 -5.17 -11.73
C TRP A 36 -11.04 -3.91 -12.48
N HIS A 37 -11.09 -2.77 -11.81
CA HIS A 37 -10.72 -1.49 -12.42
C HIS A 37 -9.95 -0.64 -11.42
N LEU A 38 -8.74 -0.21 -11.81
CA LEU A 38 -7.87 0.66 -11.03
C LEU A 38 -7.42 1.83 -11.89
N SER A 39 -7.23 3.01 -11.30
CA SER A 39 -6.55 4.11 -12.00
C SER A 39 -5.40 4.65 -11.18
N VAL A 40 -4.28 4.93 -11.82
CA VAL A 40 -3.06 5.41 -11.15
C VAL A 40 -2.64 6.77 -11.72
N ARG A 41 -2.23 7.66 -10.81
CA ARG A 41 -1.75 9.00 -11.10
C ARG A 41 -0.43 9.23 -10.38
N SER A 42 0.58 9.72 -11.10
CA SER A 42 1.83 10.17 -10.50
C SER A 42 1.87 11.69 -10.44
N TYR A 43 2.48 12.22 -9.39
CA TYR A 43 2.72 13.63 -9.16
C TYR A 43 4.18 13.82 -8.75
N ARG A 44 4.74 14.97 -9.10
CA ARG A 44 6.05 15.42 -8.63
C ARG A 44 5.92 16.74 -7.89
N SER A 45 6.74 16.92 -6.87
CA SER A 45 6.85 18.19 -6.15
C SER A 45 7.57 19.23 -7.01
N VAL A 46 7.10 20.47 -6.98
CA VAL A 46 7.76 21.65 -7.59
C VAL A 46 8.17 22.67 -6.52
N ILE A 47 8.47 22.21 -5.31
CA ILE A 47 9.01 23.07 -4.26
C ILE A 47 10.35 23.66 -4.77
N PRO A 48 10.49 25.01 -4.80
CA PRO A 48 11.71 25.64 -5.26
C PRO A 48 12.89 25.22 -4.38
N GLN A 49 14.06 25.03 -4.99
CA GLN A 49 15.30 24.77 -4.26
C GLN A 49 15.50 25.87 -3.21
N SER A 50 15.63 25.47 -1.94
CA SER A 50 16.02 26.41 -0.90
C SER A 50 17.43 26.94 -1.23
N PRO A 51 17.65 28.27 -1.22
CA PRO A 51 18.98 28.83 -1.45
C PRO A 51 19.98 28.23 -0.45
N GLY A 52 21.01 27.54 -0.95
CA GLY A 52 22.05 26.91 -0.13
C GLY A 52 22.06 25.38 -0.13
N PHE A 53 21.05 24.71 -0.71
CA PHE A 53 21.07 23.26 -0.92
C PHE A 53 21.27 22.93 -2.41
N PRO A 54 22.38 22.26 -2.79
CA PRO A 54 22.68 21.99 -4.20
C PRO A 54 21.81 20.87 -4.83
N TYR A 55 21.01 20.16 -4.03
CA TYR A 55 20.17 19.06 -4.49
C TYR A 55 18.70 19.46 -4.52
N SER A 56 18.05 19.25 -5.67
CA SER A 56 16.59 19.27 -5.74
C SER A 56 16.04 18.13 -4.88
N VAL A 57 15.30 18.45 -3.82
CA VAL A 57 14.57 17.43 -3.05
C VAL A 57 13.37 17.01 -3.88
N GLU A 58 13.60 16.04 -4.78
CA GLU A 58 12.55 15.50 -5.62
C GLU A 58 11.68 14.55 -4.78
N ARG A 59 10.50 15.05 -4.41
CA ARG A 59 9.45 14.23 -3.81
C ARG A 59 8.51 13.75 -4.90
N THR A 60 8.15 12.49 -4.84
CA THR A 60 7.17 11.86 -5.74
C THR A 60 5.95 11.46 -4.94
N MET A 61 4.80 11.46 -5.61
CA MET A 61 3.55 10.99 -5.04
C MET A 61 2.82 10.15 -6.08
N CYS A 62 2.40 8.96 -5.70
CA CYS A 62 1.59 8.07 -6.53
C CYS A 62 0.23 7.89 -5.86
N ALA A 63 -0.85 8.08 -6.61
CA ALA A 63 -2.21 7.88 -6.14
C ALA A 63 -2.88 6.77 -6.97
N LEU A 64 -3.26 5.68 -6.31
CA LEU A 64 -4.01 4.57 -6.88
C LEU A 64 -5.46 4.65 -6.38
N THR A 65 -6.40 4.80 -7.31
CA THR A 65 -7.84 4.74 -7.03
C THR A 65 -8.33 3.33 -7.27
N MET A 66 -8.96 2.75 -6.24
CA MET A 66 -9.61 1.44 -6.28
C MET A 66 -10.96 1.56 -5.55
N ASP A 67 -12.03 1.19 -6.25
CA ASP A 67 -13.40 1.35 -5.79
C ASP A 67 -13.70 2.79 -5.30
N GLN A 68 -13.95 3.00 -4.01
CA GLN A 68 -14.27 4.30 -3.40
C GLN A 68 -13.08 4.91 -2.64
N ASN A 69 -11.90 4.30 -2.72
CA ASN A 69 -10.72 4.71 -1.96
C ASN A 69 -9.59 5.13 -2.89
N VAL A 70 -8.80 6.10 -2.44
CA VAL A 70 -7.57 6.54 -3.07
C VAL A 70 -6.42 6.26 -2.12
N PHE A 71 -5.50 5.41 -2.55
CA PHE A 71 -4.31 5.04 -1.82
C PHE A 71 -3.14 5.84 -2.35
N VAL A 72 -2.51 6.63 -1.48
CA VAL A 72 -1.49 7.59 -1.87
C VAL A 72 -0.17 7.22 -1.21
N LEU A 73 0.85 6.96 -2.02
CA LEU A 73 2.23 6.76 -1.59
C LEU A 73 3.02 8.02 -1.90
N VAL A 74 3.55 8.67 -0.88
CA VAL A 74 4.50 9.77 -1.01
C VAL A 74 5.90 9.25 -0.69
N THR A 75 6.86 9.52 -1.57
CA THR A 75 8.26 9.19 -1.37
C THR A 75 9.10 10.47 -1.30
N ASP A 76 9.81 10.65 -0.19
CA ASP A 76 10.79 11.71 0.03
C ASP A 76 12.18 11.12 0.21
N ASN A 77 13.00 11.18 -0.83
CA ASN A 77 14.36 10.63 -0.81
C ASN A 77 15.32 11.38 0.14
N SER A 78 14.92 12.52 0.70
CA SER A 78 15.72 13.24 1.69
C SER A 78 15.43 12.84 3.13
N ALA A 79 14.33 12.14 3.38
CA ALA A 79 13.98 11.64 4.71
C ALA A 79 14.60 10.26 4.95
N PRO A 80 14.99 9.93 6.20
CA PRO A 80 15.53 8.62 6.53
C PRO A 80 14.46 7.54 6.40
N THR A 81 14.88 6.30 6.17
CA THR A 81 14.01 5.14 6.41
C THR A 81 13.83 4.90 7.91
N ARG A 82 12.78 4.18 8.31
CA ARG A 82 12.56 3.88 9.73
C ARG A 82 13.68 3.00 10.28
N ALA A 83 14.13 2.04 9.47
CA ALA A 83 15.26 1.19 9.81
C ALA A 83 16.54 1.99 10.05
N GLU A 84 16.85 2.97 9.19
CA GLU A 84 18.00 3.88 9.37
C GLU A 84 17.91 4.68 10.67
N TYR A 85 16.72 5.21 10.98
CA TYR A 85 16.52 5.96 12.22
C TYR A 85 16.72 5.08 13.46
N LEU A 86 16.11 3.89 13.50
CA LEU A 86 16.26 2.97 14.63
C LEU A 86 17.71 2.53 14.81
N GLN A 87 18.42 2.27 13.71
CA GLN A 87 19.85 1.94 13.74
C GLN A 87 20.69 3.10 14.26
N ALA A 88 20.39 4.34 13.87
CA ALA A 88 21.07 5.53 14.39
C ALA A 88 20.84 5.72 15.89
N VAL A 89 19.60 5.48 16.37
CA VAL A 89 19.26 5.53 17.80
C VAL A 89 20.02 4.46 18.58
N GLU A 90 20.06 3.22 18.09
CA GLU A 90 20.80 2.11 18.72
C GLU A 90 22.29 2.42 18.81
N GLN A 91 22.90 2.93 17.73
CA GLN A 91 24.30 3.33 17.71
C GLN A 91 24.59 4.46 18.70
N ALA A 92 23.71 5.47 18.79
CA ALA A 92 23.86 6.57 19.75
C ALA A 92 23.78 6.08 21.20
N GLN A 93 22.90 5.12 21.49
CA GLN A 93 22.78 4.49 22.81
C GLN A 93 24.00 3.65 23.17
N ALA A 94 24.51 2.85 22.23
CA ALA A 94 25.71 2.05 22.44
C ALA A 94 26.95 2.92 22.72
N GLN A 95 27.10 4.04 21.99
CA GLN A 95 28.19 5.00 22.23
C GLN A 95 28.08 5.65 23.61
N ALA A 96 26.88 6.04 24.04
CA ALA A 96 26.64 6.61 25.36
C ALA A 96 26.98 5.61 26.49
N GLN A 97 26.69 4.33 26.31
CA GLN A 97 27.06 3.28 27.28
C GLN A 97 28.57 3.01 27.32
N SER A 98 29.26 3.05 26.18
CA SER A 98 30.72 2.82 26.12
C SER A 98 31.55 3.94 26.76
N GLN A 99 31.04 5.17 26.84
CA GLN A 99 31.71 6.30 27.49
C GLN A 99 31.46 6.36 29.01
N ALA A 100 30.53 5.56 29.55
CA ALA A 100 30.29 5.42 30.98
C ALA A 100 31.23 4.35 31.60
N SER A 101 32.54 4.61 31.62
CA SER A 101 33.48 3.77 32.39
C SER A 101 33.59 4.21 33.86
N PRO A 102 33.90 3.28 34.79
CA PRO A 102 33.71 3.45 36.23
C PRO A 102 34.93 4.09 36.89
N SER A 103 35.20 5.38 36.65
CA SER A 103 36.17 6.10 37.48
C SER A 103 35.46 6.62 38.73
N GLY A 104 35.69 5.91 39.84
CA GLY A 104 35.24 6.31 41.16
C GLY A 104 35.74 7.71 41.52
N SER A 105 34.88 8.71 41.35
CA SER A 105 34.98 9.97 42.06
C SER A 105 33.56 10.50 42.27
N ALA A 106 33.14 10.48 43.52
CA ALA A 106 31.87 11.02 43.97
C ALA A 106 31.82 12.54 43.74
N ALA A 107 30.59 13.03 43.53
CA ALA A 107 30.14 14.42 43.56
C ALA A 107 29.97 15.16 42.21
N SER A 108 28.83 14.91 41.55
CA SER A 108 27.86 15.98 41.17
C SER A 108 26.58 15.37 40.59
N PRO A 109 25.39 15.55 41.22
CA PRO A 109 24.12 15.14 40.66
C PRO A 109 23.58 16.26 39.77
N GLY A 110 23.67 16.14 38.45
CA GLY A 110 23.06 17.14 37.58
C GLY A 110 23.55 17.14 36.14
N ARG A 111 23.13 16.14 35.38
CA ARG A 111 22.79 16.19 33.94
C ARG A 111 22.97 14.78 33.39
N HIS A 112 21.91 13.97 33.50
CA HIS A 112 21.69 12.90 32.53
C HIS A 112 21.61 13.60 31.17
N ALA A 113 22.70 13.55 30.40
CA ALA A 113 22.65 13.89 28.99
C ALA A 113 21.79 12.80 28.34
N SER A 114 20.48 12.97 28.36
CA SER A 114 19.61 12.24 27.46
C SER A 114 20.04 12.66 26.06
N THR A 115 20.82 11.81 25.39
CA THR A 115 21.00 11.83 23.93
C THR A 115 19.66 11.49 23.30
N HIS A 116 18.72 12.43 23.43
CA HIS A 116 17.42 12.35 22.79
C HIS A 116 17.66 12.72 21.33
N MET A 117 17.92 11.71 20.50
CA MET A 117 17.79 11.93 19.05
C MET A 117 16.37 12.44 18.80
N VAL A 118 16.28 13.56 18.08
CA VAL A 118 14.99 14.12 17.70
C VAL A 118 14.42 13.26 16.58
N GLU A 119 13.22 12.73 16.79
CA GLU A 119 12.52 11.94 15.79
C GLU A 119 12.29 12.78 14.52
N PRO A 120 12.53 12.24 13.32
CA PRO A 120 12.29 12.98 12.09
C PRO A 120 10.79 13.31 11.95
N PRO A 121 10.44 14.44 11.31
CA PRO A 121 9.04 14.84 11.13
C PRO A 121 8.24 13.87 10.24
N HIS A 122 8.93 13.11 9.38
CA HIS A 122 8.39 12.05 8.55
C HIS A 122 9.51 11.11 8.08
N TYR A 123 9.14 9.92 7.62
CA TYR A 123 10.04 8.96 7.01
C TYR A 123 9.96 9.01 5.49
N LYS A 124 10.94 8.35 4.84
CA LYS A 124 11.06 8.26 3.39
C LYS A 124 9.75 7.94 2.68
N ASN A 125 8.99 6.97 3.17
CA ASN A 125 7.71 6.58 2.60
C ASN A 125 6.57 6.97 3.53
N THR A 126 5.53 7.59 2.98
CA THR A 126 4.29 7.87 3.69
C THR A 126 3.13 7.33 2.86
N PHE A 127 2.38 6.38 3.43
CA PHE A 127 1.24 5.76 2.77
C PHE A 127 -0.06 6.15 3.46
N LEU A 128 -0.97 6.78 2.72
CA LEU A 128 -2.21 7.35 3.26
C LEU A 128 -3.41 6.95 2.40
N THR A 129 -4.59 6.93 3.01
CA THR A 129 -5.86 6.65 2.31
C THR A 129 -6.74 7.88 2.36
N VAL A 130 -7.28 8.26 1.20
CA VAL A 130 -8.21 9.37 1.04
C VAL A 130 -9.50 8.83 0.43
N SER A 131 -10.64 9.31 0.91
CA SER A 131 -11.94 9.09 0.27
C SER A 131 -12.77 10.39 0.34
N PRO A 132 -13.70 10.62 -0.61
CA PRO A 132 -13.98 9.83 -1.83
C PRO A 132 -12.95 10.08 -2.97
N PRO A 133 -13.04 9.37 -4.10
CA PRO A 133 -12.22 9.67 -5.28
C PRO A 133 -12.35 11.14 -5.71
N GLY A 134 -11.22 11.80 -5.99
CA GLY A 134 -11.18 13.24 -6.30
C GLY A 134 -10.88 14.14 -5.10
N ALA A 135 -10.99 13.65 -3.87
CA ALA A 135 -10.71 14.43 -2.66
C ALA A 135 -9.24 14.85 -2.55
N LEU A 136 -8.31 14.01 -3.01
CA LEU A 136 -6.89 14.36 -3.06
C LEU A 136 -6.67 15.59 -3.94
N GLU A 137 -7.23 15.62 -5.15
CA GLU A 137 -7.06 16.72 -6.09
C GLU A 137 -7.69 18.02 -5.56
N GLN A 138 -8.85 17.92 -4.91
CA GLN A 138 -9.48 19.04 -4.23
C GLN A 138 -8.58 19.59 -3.11
N LEU A 139 -8.03 18.71 -2.26
CA LEU A 139 -7.12 19.08 -1.18
C LEU A 139 -5.85 19.75 -1.74
N LEU A 140 -5.23 19.15 -2.76
CA LEU A 140 -4.04 19.70 -3.40
C LEU A 140 -4.29 21.09 -3.99
N THR A 141 -5.49 21.31 -4.55
CA THR A 141 -5.91 22.60 -5.10
C THR A 141 -6.16 23.63 -4.00
N GLN A 142 -6.89 23.26 -2.95
CA GLN A 142 -7.24 24.13 -1.82
C GLN A 142 -6.01 24.58 -1.04
N LEU A 143 -5.04 23.69 -0.83
CA LEU A 143 -3.79 24.00 -0.15
C LEU A 143 -2.82 24.83 -1.02
N GLY A 144 -3.17 25.11 -2.28
CA GLY A 144 -2.24 25.72 -3.24
C GLY A 144 -0.96 24.90 -3.38
N SER A 145 -1.08 23.58 -3.22
CA SER A 145 0.07 22.70 -3.04
C SER A 145 0.90 22.62 -4.33
N ARG A 146 2.21 22.50 -4.17
CA ARG A 146 3.19 22.48 -5.28
C ARG A 146 3.35 21.07 -5.84
N TRP A 147 2.25 20.38 -6.12
CA TRP A 147 2.27 19.04 -6.75
C TRP A 147 1.78 19.15 -8.18
N VAL A 148 2.60 18.68 -9.13
CA VAL A 148 2.27 18.71 -10.55
C VAL A 148 2.14 17.29 -11.05
N PRO A 149 1.01 16.92 -11.70
CA PRO A 149 0.87 15.62 -12.35
C PRO A 149 2.03 15.35 -13.31
N THR A 150 2.61 14.16 -13.21
CA THR A 150 3.62 13.69 -14.14
C THR A 150 2.92 13.27 -15.43
N ARG A 151 3.23 13.97 -16.53
CA ARG A 151 2.76 13.56 -17.86
C ARG A 151 3.78 12.58 -18.42
N GLN A 152 3.34 11.41 -18.88
CA GLN A 152 4.24 10.51 -19.60
C GLN A 152 4.81 11.23 -20.83
N ARG A 153 6.14 11.23 -20.96
CA ARG A 153 6.88 11.92 -22.02
C ARG A 153 6.67 11.35 -23.43
N ASN A 154 5.97 10.22 -23.58
CA ASN A 154 5.86 9.49 -24.85
C ASN A 154 4.59 9.77 -25.67
N ALA A 155 3.73 10.70 -25.24
CA ALA A 155 2.57 11.09 -26.04
C ALA A 155 2.98 12.10 -27.12
N ILE A 156 3.21 11.61 -28.35
CA ILE A 156 3.27 12.43 -29.56
C ILE A 156 1.95 13.22 -29.65
N GLN A 157 2.09 14.54 -29.60
CA GLN A 157 1.12 15.60 -29.92
C GLN A 157 -0.32 15.16 -30.28
N GLN A 158 -1.23 15.16 -29.30
CA GLN A 158 -2.63 15.53 -29.56
C GLN A 158 -3.10 16.51 -28.49
N ARG A 159 -3.27 17.76 -28.92
CA ARG A 159 -3.96 18.82 -28.18
C ARG A 159 -5.46 18.50 -28.18
N ASN A 160 -5.95 17.89 -27.10
CA ASN A 160 -7.37 17.99 -26.74
C ASN A 160 -7.47 18.61 -25.34
N PRO A 161 -8.07 19.82 -25.18
CA PRO A 161 -8.08 20.55 -23.92
C PRO A 161 -9.28 20.22 -23.01
N GLY A 162 -9.98 19.10 -23.21
CA GLY A 162 -11.13 18.73 -22.38
C GLY A 162 -11.30 17.23 -22.27
N GLY A 163 -10.84 16.63 -21.17
CA GLY A 163 -11.08 15.22 -20.87
C GLY A 163 -10.06 14.65 -19.88
N THR A 164 -10.49 14.48 -18.62
CA THR A 164 -9.85 13.65 -17.57
C THR A 164 -8.33 13.81 -17.44
N THR A 165 -7.92 14.96 -16.91
CA THR A 165 -6.54 15.37 -16.69
C THR A 165 -5.87 14.57 -15.56
N GLY A 166 -4.83 13.79 -15.87
CA GLY A 166 -3.83 13.32 -14.88
C GLY A 166 -3.74 11.82 -14.64
N GLN A 167 -4.61 10.99 -15.23
CA GLN A 167 -4.40 9.54 -15.22
C GLN A 167 -3.19 9.19 -16.08
N GLN A 168 -2.31 8.35 -15.55
CA GLN A 168 -1.08 7.88 -16.21
C GLN A 168 -1.25 6.46 -16.73
N LEU A 169 -1.96 5.63 -15.97
CA LEU A 169 -2.34 4.29 -16.38
C LEU A 169 -3.64 3.86 -15.70
N VAL A 170 -4.31 2.90 -16.34
CA VAL A 170 -5.51 2.23 -15.85
C VAL A 170 -5.25 0.73 -15.90
N VAL A 171 -5.75 0.00 -14.91
CA VAL A 171 -5.78 -1.46 -14.93
C VAL A 171 -7.22 -1.89 -15.18
N GLU A 172 -7.46 -2.59 -16.29
CA GLU A 172 -8.79 -3.09 -16.66
C GLU A 172 -8.80 -4.61 -16.71
N GLY A 173 -9.72 -5.24 -15.98
CA GLY A 173 -9.70 -6.67 -15.79
C GLY A 173 -10.96 -7.28 -15.18
N SER A 174 -10.80 -8.49 -14.67
CA SER A 174 -11.86 -9.29 -14.05
C SER A 174 -11.39 -9.87 -12.71
N ILE A 175 -12.36 -10.05 -11.81
CA ILE A 175 -12.20 -10.72 -10.52
C ILE A 175 -12.85 -12.09 -10.62
N PHE A 176 -12.14 -13.11 -10.17
CA PHE A 176 -12.54 -14.51 -10.16
C PHE A 176 -12.52 -15.05 -8.74
N SER A 177 -13.38 -16.03 -8.45
CA SER A 177 -13.26 -16.89 -7.28
C SER A 177 -12.92 -18.31 -7.71
N ILE A 178 -11.95 -18.95 -7.05
CA ILE A 178 -11.62 -20.37 -7.27
C ILE A 178 -11.96 -21.12 -5.99
N GLY A 179 -12.93 -22.04 -6.05
CA GLY A 179 -13.48 -22.67 -4.86
C GLY A 179 -14.06 -21.65 -3.87
N THR A 180 -13.90 -21.92 -2.58
CA THR A 180 -14.30 -21.04 -1.46
C THR A 180 -13.18 -20.13 -0.97
N ASP A 181 -11.94 -20.47 -1.35
CA ASP A 181 -10.76 -20.02 -0.61
C ASP A 181 -9.88 -19.05 -1.41
N TRP A 182 -10.20 -18.81 -2.68
CA TRP A 182 -9.34 -18.00 -3.53
C TRP A 182 -10.10 -16.91 -4.22
N ARG A 183 -9.52 -15.71 -4.19
CA ARG A 183 -9.88 -14.59 -5.03
C ARG A 183 -8.69 -14.26 -5.93
N VAL A 184 -8.93 -14.22 -7.24
CA VAL A 184 -7.92 -13.91 -8.25
C VAL A 184 -8.38 -12.70 -9.04
N ARG A 185 -7.54 -11.67 -9.15
CA ARG A 185 -7.78 -10.50 -10.01
C ARG A 185 -6.78 -10.55 -11.15
N ALA A 186 -7.23 -10.35 -12.38
CA ALA A 186 -6.35 -10.30 -13.54
C ALA A 186 -6.77 -9.13 -14.44
N GLY A 187 -5.81 -8.32 -14.88
CA GLY A 187 -6.11 -7.11 -15.65
C GLY A 187 -4.95 -6.64 -16.50
N ASN A 188 -5.29 -6.00 -17.62
CA ASN A 188 -4.35 -5.36 -18.53
C ASN A 188 -3.91 -4.02 -17.95
N VAL A 189 -2.61 -3.72 -18.00
CA VAL A 189 -2.06 -2.40 -17.66
C VAL A 189 -2.11 -1.54 -18.92
N VAL A 190 -2.96 -0.52 -18.94
CA VAL A 190 -3.19 0.35 -20.10
C VAL A 190 -2.67 1.75 -19.79
N LEU A 191 -1.74 2.24 -20.61
CA LEU A 191 -1.21 3.60 -20.48
C LEU A 191 -2.17 4.65 -21.02
N THR A 192 -1.97 5.89 -20.59
CA THR A 192 -2.64 7.06 -21.17
C THR A 192 -2.20 7.25 -22.62
N GLY A 193 -3.06 6.80 -23.53
CA GLY A 193 -2.74 6.62 -24.96
C GLY A 193 -3.23 5.27 -25.52
N GLY A 194 -3.74 4.38 -24.67
CA GLY A 194 -4.33 3.10 -25.06
C GLY A 194 -3.32 1.98 -25.28
N ALA A 195 -2.03 2.25 -25.12
CA ALA A 195 -0.99 1.24 -25.23
C ALA A 195 -1.05 0.26 -24.04
N VAL A 196 -1.17 -1.03 -24.33
CA VAL A 196 -1.14 -2.09 -23.32
C VAL A 196 0.31 -2.40 -22.96
N LYS A 197 0.67 -2.26 -21.69
CA LYS A 197 2.00 -2.54 -21.13
C LYS A 197 1.98 -3.82 -20.28
N GLY A 198 1.42 -4.89 -20.84
CA GLY A 198 1.29 -6.20 -20.19
C GLY A 198 0.14 -6.30 -19.19
N MET A 199 0.24 -7.24 -18.25
CA MET A 199 -0.81 -7.56 -17.29
C MET A 199 -0.34 -7.60 -15.83
N LEU A 200 -1.30 -7.41 -14.92
CA LEU A 200 -1.20 -7.69 -13.49
C LEU A 200 -2.12 -8.85 -13.13
N LEU A 201 -1.62 -9.72 -12.26
CA LEU A 201 -2.36 -10.82 -11.66
C LEU A 201 -2.19 -10.73 -10.15
N GLU A 202 -3.27 -10.75 -9.41
CA GLU A 202 -3.26 -10.73 -7.96
C GLU A 202 -4.03 -11.95 -7.44
N ALA A 203 -3.43 -12.68 -6.50
CA ALA A 203 -4.08 -13.79 -5.84
C ALA A 203 -4.17 -13.51 -4.33
N GLU A 204 -5.34 -13.80 -3.78
CA GLU A 204 -5.68 -13.59 -2.37
C GLU A 204 -6.31 -14.87 -1.83
N TYR A 205 -5.77 -15.39 -0.72
CA TYR A 205 -6.29 -16.55 -0.01
C TYR A 205 -7.28 -16.14 1.10
N LEU A 206 -8.43 -16.82 1.17
CA LEU A 206 -9.56 -16.69 2.09
C LEU A 206 -9.80 -18.09 2.72
N PRO A 207 -10.27 -18.28 3.97
CA PRO A 207 -10.55 -17.31 5.02
C PRO A 207 -9.29 -16.96 5.84
N LEU A 208 -9.41 -15.89 6.63
CA LEU A 208 -8.31 -15.21 7.34
C LEU A 208 -8.02 -15.83 8.73
N PRO A 209 -7.11 -16.82 8.85
CA PRO A 209 -6.21 -16.85 10.00
C PRO A 209 -4.82 -16.37 9.59
N ASN A 210 -4.03 -15.93 10.56
CA ASN A 210 -2.68 -15.38 10.42
C ASN A 210 -1.69 -16.31 9.69
N MET A 211 -1.75 -16.37 8.36
CA MET A 211 -0.66 -16.94 7.58
C MET A 211 0.52 -15.98 7.60
N ARG A 212 1.48 -16.22 8.49
CA ARG A 212 2.79 -15.59 8.41
C ARG A 212 3.51 -16.16 7.19
N SER A 213 4.11 -15.30 6.39
CA SER A 213 5.10 -15.76 5.41
C SER A 213 6.20 -16.48 6.17
N LEU A 214 6.44 -17.77 5.87
CA LEU A 214 7.60 -18.47 6.42
C LEU A 214 8.91 -17.98 5.79
N ALA A 215 8.82 -17.40 4.59
CA ALA A 215 9.99 -16.89 3.89
C ALA A 215 10.30 -15.44 4.33
N PRO A 216 11.58 -15.12 4.57
CA PRO A 216 12.01 -13.78 5.02
C PRO A 216 11.77 -12.68 3.98
N ASP A 217 11.56 -13.05 2.71
CA ASP A 217 11.23 -12.15 1.61
C ASP A 217 9.73 -11.82 1.50
N GLY A 218 8.88 -12.45 2.33
CA GLY A 218 7.43 -12.27 2.28
C GLY A 218 6.73 -13.09 1.20
N SER A 219 7.45 -13.95 0.46
CA SER A 219 6.86 -14.79 -0.57
C SER A 219 6.20 -16.05 0.02
N SER A 220 5.08 -16.49 -0.55
CA SER A 220 4.51 -17.82 -0.25
C SER A 220 4.59 -18.69 -1.47
N GLU A 221 5.16 -19.87 -1.31
CA GLU A 221 5.17 -20.91 -2.33
C GLU A 221 3.75 -21.25 -2.83
N LEU A 222 2.75 -21.19 -1.94
CA LEU A 222 1.36 -21.43 -2.30
C LEU A 222 0.84 -20.39 -3.30
N LEU A 223 1.09 -19.10 -3.06
CA LEU A 223 0.70 -18.04 -4.00
C LEU A 223 1.49 -18.09 -5.27
N THR A 224 2.80 -18.31 -5.18
CA THR A 224 3.66 -18.41 -6.36
C THR A 224 3.21 -19.57 -7.24
N SER A 225 2.90 -20.73 -6.64
CA SER A 225 2.34 -21.89 -7.33
C SER A 225 1.00 -21.57 -7.99
N LEU A 226 0.07 -20.93 -7.25
CA LEU A 226 -1.23 -20.54 -7.81
C LEU A 226 -1.08 -19.54 -8.95
N LEU A 227 -0.34 -18.44 -8.75
CA LEU A 227 -0.10 -17.42 -9.77
C LEU A 227 0.57 -18.01 -11.02
N THR A 228 1.49 -18.95 -10.84
CA THR A 228 2.11 -19.69 -11.95
C THR A 228 1.10 -20.58 -12.67
N SER A 229 0.21 -21.27 -11.94
CA SER A 229 -0.84 -22.11 -12.54
C SER A 229 -1.94 -21.32 -13.26
N VAL A 230 -2.18 -20.07 -12.84
CA VAL A 230 -3.14 -19.15 -13.49
C VAL A 230 -2.60 -18.67 -14.84
N LEU A 231 -1.28 -18.55 -14.97
CA LEU A 231 -0.67 -18.15 -16.23
C LEU A 231 -0.83 -19.27 -17.28
N PRO A 232 -1.34 -18.94 -18.47
CA PRO A 232 -1.42 -19.90 -19.56
C PRO A 232 0.00 -20.30 -20.01
N PRO A 233 0.21 -21.54 -20.50
CA PRO A 233 1.50 -21.98 -21.01
C PRO A 233 1.80 -21.30 -22.36
N VAL A 234 2.27 -20.06 -22.30
CA VAL A 234 2.64 -19.26 -23.47
C VAL A 234 4.16 -19.26 -23.59
N PRO A 235 4.73 -19.54 -24.78
CA PRO A 235 6.17 -19.49 -24.97
C PRO A 235 6.69 -18.07 -24.65
N ASN A 236 7.80 -18.01 -23.90
CA ASN A 236 8.45 -16.78 -23.46
C ASN A 236 7.64 -15.92 -22.47
N ALA A 237 6.61 -16.45 -21.80
CA ALA A 237 5.94 -15.70 -20.73
C ALA A 237 6.95 -15.34 -19.61
N SER A 238 7.21 -14.05 -19.43
CA SER A 238 8.02 -13.54 -18.32
C SER A 238 7.08 -13.01 -17.26
N ALA A 239 6.87 -13.79 -16.22
CA ALA A 239 6.09 -13.39 -15.07
C ALA A 239 6.98 -13.23 -13.84
N VAL A 240 6.97 -12.05 -13.25
CA VAL A 240 7.70 -11.75 -12.01
C VAL A 240 6.71 -11.71 -10.87
N ALA A 241 6.87 -12.59 -9.89
CA ALA A 241 6.12 -12.53 -8.65
C ALA A 241 6.67 -11.39 -7.79
N VAL A 242 5.80 -10.48 -7.37
CA VAL A 242 6.08 -9.37 -6.47
C VAL A 242 5.42 -9.68 -5.13
N ALA A 243 6.27 -9.86 -4.12
CA ALA A 243 5.87 -9.98 -2.72
C ALA A 243 6.44 -8.80 -1.94
N VAL A 244 5.73 -8.41 -0.88
CA VAL A 244 6.18 -7.40 0.08
C VAL A 244 6.30 -8.10 1.42
N SER A 245 7.47 -7.98 2.04
CA SER A 245 7.71 -8.54 3.37
C SER A 245 6.88 -7.78 4.42
N ASP A 246 6.50 -8.48 5.49
CA ASP A 246 5.71 -7.86 6.56
C ASP A 246 6.46 -6.66 7.20
N ALA A 247 7.79 -6.70 7.25
CA ALA A 247 8.61 -5.58 7.74
C ALA A 247 8.52 -4.32 6.85
N GLN A 248 8.56 -4.50 5.52
CA GLN A 248 8.38 -3.38 4.58
C GLN A 248 6.97 -2.79 4.67
N TRP A 249 5.98 -3.63 4.96
CA TRP A 249 4.60 -3.20 5.13
C TRP A 249 4.37 -2.46 6.45
N GLU A 250 4.96 -2.94 7.55
CA GLU A 250 4.94 -2.27 8.84
C GLU A 250 5.63 -0.89 8.80
N GLU A 251 6.69 -0.75 8.00
CA GLU A 251 7.30 0.55 7.75
C GLU A 251 6.33 1.52 7.07
N ALA A 252 5.59 1.05 6.05
CA ALA A 252 4.60 1.89 5.35
C ALA A 252 3.42 2.32 6.24
N LEU A 253 3.08 1.52 7.25
CA LEU A 253 1.96 1.77 8.17
C LEU A 253 2.31 2.64 9.40
N TRP A 254 3.58 3.02 9.58
CA TRP A 254 4.04 3.70 10.79
C TRP A 254 3.25 4.97 11.15
N ASN A 255 2.92 5.81 10.15
CA ASN A 255 2.20 7.08 10.40
C ASN A 255 0.77 6.90 10.95
N ARG A 256 0.26 5.67 11.08
CA ARG A 256 -1.11 5.40 11.55
C ARG A 256 -1.20 5.13 13.04
N ALA A 257 -0.14 4.58 13.66
CA ALA A 257 -0.20 4.06 15.02
C ALA A 257 -0.74 5.11 16.02
N ASP A 258 -0.40 6.38 15.84
CA ASP A 258 -0.77 7.41 16.82
C ASP A 258 -2.09 8.14 16.51
N GLY A 259 -2.54 8.17 15.24
CA GLY A 259 -3.63 9.04 14.79
C GLY A 259 -5.01 8.38 14.68
N GLU A 260 -5.07 7.11 14.27
CA GLU A 260 -6.35 6.40 14.10
C GLU A 260 -6.79 5.65 15.37
N GLU A 261 -5.86 5.20 16.23
CA GLU A 261 -6.17 4.56 17.51
C GLU A 261 -6.95 5.53 18.44
N GLN A 262 -6.53 6.80 18.50
CA GLN A 262 -7.22 7.82 19.31
C GLN A 262 -8.63 8.20 18.80
N GLY A 263 -8.90 8.03 17.50
CA GLY A 263 -10.20 8.36 16.91
C GLY A 263 -11.28 7.31 17.16
N VAL A 264 -10.88 6.04 17.28
CA VAL A 264 -11.79 4.91 17.54
C VAL A 264 -12.07 4.77 19.03
N GLU A 265 -11.08 4.99 19.89
CA GLU A 265 -11.29 5.00 21.35
C GLU A 265 -12.26 6.12 21.78
N LYS A 266 -12.12 7.34 21.24
CA LYS A 266 -13.02 8.46 21.55
C LYS A 266 -14.48 8.25 21.12
N LYS A 267 -14.72 7.48 20.06
CA LYS A 267 -16.09 7.18 19.59
C LYS A 267 -16.79 6.10 20.41
N THR A 268 -16.02 5.27 21.11
CA THR A 268 -16.56 4.18 21.93
C THR A 268 -16.85 4.67 23.36
N GLU A 269 -16.14 5.68 23.86
CA GLU A 269 -16.41 6.28 25.18
C GLU A 269 -17.55 7.31 25.19
N SER A 270 -17.98 7.83 24.04
CA SER A 270 -18.98 8.90 23.96
C SER A 270 -20.43 8.43 23.73
N SER A 271 -20.69 7.12 23.65
CA SER A 271 -22.04 6.56 23.45
C SER A 271 -22.60 5.77 24.64
N SER A 272 -21.92 5.73 25.79
CA SER A 272 -22.33 4.92 26.96
C SER A 272 -22.71 5.73 28.21
N THR A 273 -23.29 6.92 28.05
CA THR A 273 -23.95 7.64 29.18
C THR A 273 -25.45 7.77 28.94
N GLY A 274 -26.16 6.70 29.28
CA GLY A 274 -27.61 6.64 29.27
C GLY A 274 -28.12 5.25 29.66
N ALA A 275 -27.67 4.72 30.81
CA ALA A 275 -28.17 3.47 31.35
C ALA A 275 -29.34 3.76 32.30
N ASP A 276 -30.56 3.49 31.83
CA ASP A 276 -31.70 3.12 32.67
C ASP A 276 -31.40 1.79 33.37
N PRO A 277 -31.64 1.65 34.68
CA PRO A 277 -31.48 0.39 35.39
C PRO A 277 -32.85 -0.29 35.50
N ASP A 278 -33.24 -1.07 34.49
CA ASP A 278 -34.17 -2.22 34.60
C ASP A 278 -34.65 -2.61 33.20
N GLY A 279 -34.29 -3.81 32.71
CA GLY A 279 -35.00 -4.43 31.60
C GLY A 279 -34.12 -5.26 30.65
N ASP A 280 -34.48 -6.55 30.54
CA ASP A 280 -34.18 -7.46 29.44
C ASP A 280 -32.78 -8.10 29.34
N LEU A 281 -32.53 -9.01 30.29
CA LEU A 281 -31.59 -10.14 30.17
C LEU A 281 -32.19 -11.27 29.31
N TYR A 282 -32.57 -10.95 28.07
CA TYR A 282 -32.86 -11.92 27.01
C TYR A 282 -32.42 -11.33 25.67
N ALA A 283 -31.10 -11.25 25.43
CA ALA A 283 -30.55 -10.99 24.11
C ALA A 283 -30.19 -12.34 23.46
N TYR A 284 -30.91 -12.66 22.39
CA TYR A 284 -30.62 -13.79 21.50
C TYR A 284 -29.22 -13.62 20.89
N GLU A 285 -28.43 -14.69 20.92
CA GLU A 285 -27.20 -14.85 20.13
C GLU A 285 -27.57 -14.98 18.64
N ASP A 286 -27.69 -13.86 17.94
CA ASP A 286 -27.35 -13.74 16.52
C ASP A 286 -27.50 -12.27 16.11
N GLU A 287 -26.37 -11.57 16.01
CA GLU A 287 -26.10 -10.56 14.98
C GLU A 287 -24.64 -10.10 15.14
N GLU A 288 -23.91 -10.19 14.03
CA GLU A 288 -22.53 -9.77 13.79
C GLU A 288 -22.04 -8.70 14.79
N ASN A 289 -21.25 -9.12 15.76
CA ASN A 289 -20.59 -8.20 16.67
C ASN A 289 -19.37 -7.59 15.95
N PRO A 290 -19.38 -6.31 15.51
CA PRO A 290 -18.25 -5.71 14.80
C PRO A 290 -16.99 -5.57 15.67
N SER A 291 -17.08 -5.90 16.96
CA SER A 291 -15.98 -5.98 17.92
C SER A 291 -15.12 -7.26 17.81
N LEU A 292 -15.51 -8.25 17.01
CA LEU A 292 -14.71 -9.44 16.71
C LEU A 292 -13.69 -9.25 15.57
N LYS A 293 -13.47 -8.02 15.07
CA LYS A 293 -12.33 -7.74 14.21
C LYS A 293 -11.05 -7.88 15.03
N GLN A 294 -10.47 -9.08 15.05
CA GLN A 294 -9.17 -9.29 15.70
C GLN A 294 -8.14 -8.36 15.04
N LYS A 295 -7.29 -7.75 15.86
CA LYS A 295 -6.13 -6.97 15.39
C LYS A 295 -5.32 -7.86 14.43
N GLY A 296 -5.39 -7.58 13.12
CA GLY A 296 -4.76 -8.40 12.08
C GLY A 296 -5.71 -9.07 11.07
N ASP A 297 -7.03 -8.89 11.19
CA ASP A 297 -8.01 -9.26 10.16
C ASP A 297 -8.16 -8.14 9.13
N TRP A 298 -7.35 -8.25 8.07
CA TRP A 298 -7.35 -7.35 6.92
C TRP A 298 -8.63 -7.54 6.12
N THR A 299 -9.70 -6.87 6.55
CA THR A 299 -10.98 -6.83 5.84
C THR A 299 -11.26 -5.42 5.34
N GLY A 300 -11.95 -5.32 4.20
CA GLY A 300 -12.31 -4.04 3.59
C GLY A 300 -11.08 -3.19 3.21
N VAL A 301 -11.02 -1.96 3.71
CA VAL A 301 -10.04 -0.93 3.30
C VAL A 301 -8.60 -1.36 3.58
N ASP A 302 -8.32 -2.07 4.68
CA ASP A 302 -6.94 -2.44 5.03
C ASP A 302 -6.36 -3.50 4.08
N ARG A 303 -7.19 -4.43 3.61
CA ARG A 303 -6.81 -5.35 2.54
C ARG A 303 -6.48 -4.57 1.27
N ASP A 304 -7.37 -3.65 0.92
CA ASP A 304 -7.27 -2.83 -0.28
C ASP A 304 -6.02 -1.92 -0.24
N ARG A 305 -5.61 -1.46 0.96
CA ARG A 305 -4.35 -0.75 1.21
C ARG A 305 -3.13 -1.61 0.85
N ARG A 306 -3.06 -2.87 1.32
CA ARG A 306 -1.93 -3.77 1.02
C ARG A 306 -1.85 -4.07 -0.48
N SER A 307 -2.99 -4.36 -1.10
CA SER A 307 -3.12 -4.56 -2.55
C SER A 307 -2.59 -3.35 -3.33
N ALA A 308 -3.03 -2.14 -2.95
CA ALA A 308 -2.60 -0.91 -3.60
C ALA A 308 -1.08 -0.67 -3.44
N TYR A 309 -0.51 -0.95 -2.26
CA TYR A 309 0.92 -0.81 -2.02
C TYR A 309 1.75 -1.75 -2.89
N LEU A 310 1.35 -3.02 -3.00
CA LEU A 310 1.97 -4.01 -3.89
C LEU A 310 1.96 -3.54 -5.35
N ILE A 311 0.80 -3.07 -5.81
CA ILE A 311 0.60 -2.64 -7.20
C ILE A 311 1.44 -1.40 -7.51
N ILE A 312 1.43 -0.39 -6.63
CA ILE A 312 2.27 0.81 -6.78
C ILE A 312 3.76 0.40 -6.82
N GLY A 313 4.20 -0.44 -5.89
CA GLY A 313 5.58 -0.91 -5.82
C GLY A 313 6.04 -1.63 -7.10
N ALA A 314 5.25 -2.56 -7.60
CA ALA A 314 5.54 -3.28 -8.84
C ALA A 314 5.68 -2.32 -10.03
N LEU A 315 4.69 -1.45 -10.24
CA LEU A 315 4.68 -0.51 -11.37
C LEU A 315 5.79 0.54 -11.27
N SER A 316 6.18 0.94 -10.06
CA SER A 316 7.32 1.83 -9.82
C SER A 316 8.66 1.16 -10.13
N SER A 317 8.85 -0.11 -9.77
CA SER A 317 10.10 -0.85 -10.04
C SER A 317 10.41 -1.00 -11.54
N GLU A 318 9.37 -1.05 -12.38
CA GLU A 318 9.46 -1.09 -13.85
C GLU A 318 9.62 0.31 -14.50
N GLY A 319 9.62 1.39 -13.69
CA GLY A 319 9.69 2.76 -14.21
C GLY A 319 8.49 3.15 -15.08
N ILE A 320 7.30 2.57 -14.82
CA ILE A 320 6.07 2.91 -15.55
C ILE A 320 5.36 4.11 -14.91
N LEU A 321 5.57 4.31 -13.61
CA LEU A 321 5.03 5.41 -12.80
C LEU A 321 5.90 6.65 -12.80
#